data_AF-A0A7R9KAT7-F1
#
_entry.id   AF-A0A7R9KAT7-F1
#
_cell.length_a   1.000
_cell.length_b   1.000
_cell.length_c   1.000
_cell.angle_alpha   90.00
_cell.angle_beta   90.00
_cell.angle_gamma   90.00
#
_symmetry.space_group_name_H-M   'P 1'
#
loop_
_entity.id
_entity.type
_entity.pdbx_description
1 polymer ?
#
loop_
_entity_poly.entity_id
_entity_poly.type
_entity_poly.pdbx_seq_one_letter_code
_entity_poly.pdbx_strand_id
1 'polypeptide(L)'
;MWAPDVKCNLWETACPEPELIRPCVCQRSGDSEGQEIACGGDSPLDLPAVFRAIAATNRTAGQKHFRKLIISNTALREVPARAFAGVHFDEYAIHDCTNLTRIHRLAFATTNSTGNHTGNTGLSDNMKTYGLFITNNPKLNGQSTGEYSLFDALTQLPHLQTLVLADNNITEIPALLFNGSTARTVANVEIAGQSIESVSDRSFYNLQSLYSLRVTNTSVRQLSTDTFAVNRGVGSPATHFPMHIYLYNNRYINSGSFAADSVSTNRTGRPIVLSILDDTRELFSYIPESVFRGVVSGNVNNKLFLLQIQLDCNDCRNKWLTNRNVTTGRLLYLECANGRPFDSKFIKSDGVCGDGWDVYHDDLNDVCYKYFSDSLDDYQTMVNLCHKQQNSSLPTIKSKAEQNFLINLIVKYNITDNVWLDAGVKHNHIVWADSSSGVEYEFWMAGHSVIDSNCVIMTTGAANMSGAEPPPLPPPPSPVLPILNTK
;
A
#
# COMPACT_ATOMS: atom_id res chain seq x y z
N MET A 1 8.93 43.13 32.95
CA MET A 1 10.10 42.32 32.58
C MET A 1 9.59 40.93 32.24
N TRP A 2 9.15 40.72 31.00
CA TRP A 2 8.86 39.39 30.46
C TRP A 2 9.99 39.08 29.49
N ALA A 3 10.63 37.93 29.70
CA ALA A 3 11.69 37.42 28.83
C ALA A 3 11.11 37.20 27.42
N PRO A 4 11.82 37.56 26.35
CA PRO A 4 11.36 37.24 25.01
C PRO A 4 11.46 35.73 24.80
N ASP A 5 10.41 35.19 24.17
CA ASP A 5 10.28 33.81 23.73
C ASP A 5 11.56 33.30 23.08
N VAL A 6 12.18 32.30 23.72
CA VAL A 6 13.16 31.45 23.06
C VAL A 6 12.39 30.59 22.07
N LYS A 7 12.22 31.09 20.84
CA LYS A 7 11.90 30.21 19.72
C LYS A 7 13.03 29.19 19.62
N CYS A 8 12.71 27.92 19.84
CA CYS A 8 13.58 26.82 19.44
C CYS A 8 13.70 26.83 17.91
N ASN A 9 14.61 27.65 17.36
CA ASN A 9 15.09 27.54 15.99
C ASN A 9 15.93 26.24 15.92
N LEU A 10 15.29 25.09 15.83
CA LEU A 10 16.01 23.82 15.78
C LEU A 10 16.52 23.47 14.38
N TRP A 11 16.02 24.06 13.29
CA TRP A 11 16.42 23.69 11.91
C TRP A 11 16.83 24.89 11.02
N GLU A 12 17.77 25.72 11.49
CA GLU A 12 18.59 26.51 10.55
C GLU A 12 19.68 25.63 9.91
N THR A 13 19.24 24.59 9.18
CA THR A 13 20.11 23.80 8.31
C THR A 13 20.03 24.41 6.91
N ALA A 14 21.04 25.22 6.57
CA ALA A 14 21.20 25.78 5.22
C ALA A 14 21.91 24.76 4.33
N CYS A 15 21.60 24.77 3.02
CA CYS A 15 22.23 23.85 2.07
C CYS A 15 23.75 24.01 2.09
N PRO A 16 24.54 22.96 1.80
CA PRO A 16 25.95 23.11 1.49
C PRO A 16 26.15 24.12 0.37
N GLU A 17 27.30 24.79 0.36
CA GLU A 17 27.67 25.65 -0.76
C GLU A 17 27.67 24.83 -2.06
N PRO A 18 27.09 25.33 -3.16
CA PRO A 18 26.97 24.55 -4.39
C PRO A 18 28.29 24.01 -4.93
N GLU A 19 29.39 24.72 -4.70
CA GLU A 19 30.74 24.30 -5.11
C GLU A 19 31.23 23.06 -4.37
N LEU A 20 30.80 22.87 -3.12
CA LEU A 20 31.21 21.75 -2.26
C LEU A 20 30.60 20.42 -2.70
N ILE A 21 29.42 20.46 -3.31
CA ILE A 21 28.62 19.27 -3.62
C ILE A 21 28.50 18.99 -5.10
N ARG A 22 29.21 19.71 -5.98
CA ARG A 22 29.14 19.45 -7.43
C ARG A 22 29.48 17.99 -7.74
N PRO A 23 28.74 17.35 -8.67
CA PRO A 23 27.69 17.89 -9.54
C PRO A 23 26.28 17.89 -8.93
N CYS A 24 26.14 17.61 -7.63
CA CYS A 24 24.85 17.58 -6.95
C CYS A 24 24.31 18.99 -6.62
N VAL A 25 23.01 19.07 -6.41
CA VAL A 25 22.28 20.28 -6.01
C VAL A 25 21.57 20.00 -4.70
N CYS A 26 21.56 20.97 -3.79
CA CYS A 26 20.78 20.91 -2.55
C CYS A 26 19.62 21.89 -2.63
N GLN A 27 18.43 21.45 -2.25
CA GLN A 27 17.24 22.29 -2.20
C GLN A 27 16.43 22.01 -0.92
N ARG A 28 15.61 22.99 -0.52
CA ARG A 28 14.56 22.76 0.47
C ARG A 28 13.36 22.13 -0.24
N SER A 29 12.83 21.07 0.34
CA SER A 29 11.62 20.44 -0.15
C SER A 29 10.44 21.40 0.03
N GLY A 30 9.68 21.70 -1.03
CA GLY A 30 8.62 22.72 -1.02
C GLY A 30 7.49 22.43 -0.02
N ASP A 31 7.26 21.15 0.27
CA ASP A 31 6.11 20.69 1.06
C ASP A 31 6.52 20.06 2.41
N SER A 32 7.80 20.10 2.76
CA SER A 32 8.27 19.45 3.97
C SER A 32 9.47 20.08 4.65
N GLU A 33 9.49 19.97 5.97
CA GLU A 33 10.64 20.40 6.76
C GLU A 33 11.81 19.44 6.49
N GLY A 34 12.77 19.86 5.66
CA GLY A 34 13.94 19.06 5.35
C GLY A 34 14.66 19.50 4.09
N GLN A 35 15.92 19.08 3.98
CA GLN A 35 16.78 19.38 2.84
C GLN A 35 16.99 18.12 2.01
N GLU A 36 17.01 18.29 0.69
CA GLU A 36 17.21 17.19 -0.26
C GLU A 36 18.47 17.47 -1.07
N ILE A 37 19.29 16.45 -1.27
CA ILE A 37 20.44 16.51 -2.18
C ILE A 37 20.12 15.66 -3.39
N ALA A 38 20.21 16.24 -4.59
CA ALA A 38 20.01 15.56 -5.86
C ALA A 38 21.31 15.54 -6.67
N CYS A 39 21.81 14.34 -6.96
CA CYS A 39 23.00 14.08 -7.76
C CYS A 39 22.57 13.48 -9.11
N GLY A 40 22.36 14.35 -10.10
CA GLY A 40 21.88 13.97 -11.43
C GLY A 40 22.93 14.08 -12.54
N GLY A 41 22.50 13.82 -13.78
CA GLY A 41 23.26 14.11 -15.00
C GLY A 41 23.99 12.91 -15.61
N ASP A 42 24.90 13.18 -16.51
CA ASP A 42 25.64 12.20 -17.32
C ASP A 42 27.17 12.29 -17.16
N SER A 43 27.62 13.19 -16.30
CA SER A 43 29.03 13.38 -15.97
C SER A 43 29.46 12.40 -14.85
N PRO A 44 30.74 11.99 -14.81
CA PRO A 44 31.26 11.12 -13.76
C PRO A 44 30.96 11.65 -12.35
N LEU A 45 30.43 10.78 -11.49
CA LEU A 45 30.02 11.12 -10.13
C LEU A 45 30.84 10.31 -9.11
N ASP A 46 31.69 10.99 -8.35
CA ASP A 46 32.41 10.42 -7.19
C ASP A 46 31.61 10.72 -5.91
N LEU A 47 30.69 9.81 -5.57
CA LEU A 47 29.85 9.92 -4.36
C LEU A 47 30.72 10.09 -3.09
N PRO A 48 31.75 9.25 -2.83
CA PRO A 48 32.63 9.46 -1.68
C PRO A 48 33.27 10.85 -1.62
N ALA A 49 33.72 11.42 -2.73
CA ALA A 49 34.33 12.75 -2.73
C ALA A 49 33.32 13.84 -2.32
N VAL A 50 32.11 13.80 -2.89
CA VAL A 50 31.03 14.75 -2.57
C VAL A 50 30.70 14.73 -1.08
N PHE A 51 30.43 13.55 -0.51
CA PHE A 51 29.98 13.47 0.88
C PHE A 51 31.12 13.63 1.89
N ARG A 52 32.37 13.28 1.53
CA ARG A 52 33.54 13.64 2.35
C ARG A 52 33.73 15.15 2.42
N ALA A 53 33.46 15.90 1.34
CA ALA A 53 33.56 17.35 1.35
C ALA A 53 32.58 17.99 2.35
N ILE A 54 31.33 17.50 2.40
CA ILE A 54 30.35 17.91 3.41
C ILE A 54 30.80 17.50 4.81
N ALA A 55 31.23 16.24 4.98
CA ALA A 55 31.64 15.69 6.27
C ALA A 55 32.84 16.44 6.88
N ALA A 56 33.74 16.98 6.04
CA ALA A 56 34.92 17.75 6.47
C ALA A 56 34.60 19.18 6.95
N THR A 57 33.38 19.68 6.71
CA THR A 57 32.99 21.02 7.19
C THR A 57 32.77 21.04 8.71
N ASN A 58 32.93 22.21 9.32
CA ASN A 58 32.62 22.48 10.73
C ASN A 58 31.11 22.50 11.06
N ARG A 59 30.28 21.88 10.20
CA ARG A 59 28.85 21.71 10.42
C ARG A 59 28.58 20.79 11.62
N THR A 60 27.56 21.13 12.39
CA THR A 60 27.04 20.28 13.47
C THR A 60 26.40 19.01 12.90
N ALA A 61 26.13 18.03 13.76
CA ALA A 61 25.43 16.80 13.39
C ALA A 61 24.14 17.08 12.63
N GLY A 62 23.25 17.92 13.20
CA GLY A 62 21.98 18.28 12.56
C GLY A 62 22.15 18.96 11.19
N GLN A 63 23.25 19.69 10.97
CA GLN A 63 23.56 20.32 9.68
C GLN A 63 24.18 19.37 8.64
N LYS A 64 24.52 18.14 9.05
CA LYS A 64 24.96 17.04 8.19
C LYS A 64 23.86 15.98 8.03
N HIS A 65 22.64 16.30 8.44
CA HIS A 65 21.44 15.48 8.27
C HIS A 65 20.56 16.11 7.19
N PHE A 66 20.22 15.29 6.22
CA PHE A 66 19.34 15.63 5.11
C PHE A 66 18.15 14.67 5.11
N ARG A 67 17.01 15.15 4.63
CA ARG A 67 15.81 14.33 4.52
C ARG A 67 16.00 13.25 3.47
N LYS A 68 16.49 13.62 2.27
CA LYS A 68 16.52 12.73 1.12
C LYS A 68 17.78 12.92 0.28
N LEU A 69 18.37 11.80 -0.14
CA LEU A 69 19.35 11.75 -1.21
C LEU A 69 18.70 11.17 -2.46
N ILE A 70 18.77 11.91 -3.56
CA ILE A 70 18.31 11.49 -4.88
C ILE A 70 19.54 11.30 -5.78
N ILE A 71 19.72 10.12 -6.33
CA ILE A 71 20.79 9.80 -7.27
C ILE A 71 20.13 9.36 -8.58
N SER A 72 20.34 10.16 -9.62
CA SER A 72 19.81 9.94 -10.97
C SER A 72 20.86 10.28 -12.01
N ASN A 73 21.99 9.57 -11.95
CA ASN A 73 23.17 9.84 -12.76
C ASN A 73 23.48 8.66 -13.69
N THR A 74 23.47 8.90 -15.00
CA THR A 74 23.65 7.86 -16.02
C THR A 74 25.09 7.41 -16.19
N ALA A 75 26.09 8.15 -15.66
CA ALA A 75 27.49 7.74 -15.65
C ALA A 75 27.88 6.94 -14.40
N LEU A 76 27.04 6.89 -13.37
CA LEU A 76 27.29 6.11 -12.17
C LEU A 76 27.28 4.62 -12.48
N ARG A 77 28.39 3.94 -12.21
CA ARG A 77 28.55 2.50 -12.47
C ARG A 77 28.43 1.63 -11.22
N GLU A 78 28.78 2.20 -10.07
CA GLU A 78 28.73 1.53 -8.78
C GLU A 78 28.44 2.52 -7.66
N VAL A 79 27.83 2.03 -6.58
CA VAL A 79 27.83 2.71 -5.28
C VAL A 79 28.90 2.05 -4.41
N PRO A 80 30.05 2.72 -4.17
CA PRO A 80 31.17 2.12 -3.47
C PRO A 80 30.92 2.00 -1.96
N ALA A 81 31.81 1.31 -1.26
CA ALA A 81 31.78 1.22 0.19
C ALA A 81 31.78 2.62 0.83
N ARG A 82 30.92 2.82 1.84
CA ARG A 82 30.88 4.06 2.65
C ARG A 82 30.70 5.32 1.79
N ALA A 83 29.93 5.21 0.70
CA ALA A 83 29.72 6.31 -0.23
C ALA A 83 29.18 7.58 0.45
N PHE A 84 28.45 7.41 1.56
CA PHE A 84 27.75 8.48 2.27
C PHE A 84 28.34 8.76 3.67
N ALA A 85 29.55 8.30 3.97
CA ALA A 85 30.11 8.41 5.32
C ALA A 85 30.20 9.87 5.81
N GLY A 86 29.79 10.09 7.07
CA GLY A 86 29.81 11.40 7.72
C GLY A 86 28.64 12.32 7.36
N VAL A 87 27.67 11.83 6.57
CA VAL A 87 26.43 12.52 6.23
C VAL A 87 25.28 11.54 6.42
N HIS A 88 24.15 12.02 6.96
CA HIS A 88 22.97 11.18 7.20
C HIS A 88 21.81 11.55 6.29
N PHE A 89 21.09 10.54 5.82
CA PHE A 89 19.86 10.68 5.04
C PHE A 89 18.74 9.83 5.63
N ASP A 90 17.56 10.40 5.72
CA ASP A 90 16.38 9.63 6.14
C ASP A 90 15.86 8.71 5.03
N GLU A 91 16.00 9.17 3.77
CA GLU A 91 15.64 8.43 2.57
C GLU A 91 16.78 8.43 1.53
N TYR A 92 17.00 7.26 0.91
CA TYR A 92 17.82 7.11 -0.28
C TYR A 92 16.93 6.76 -1.48
N ALA A 93 17.03 7.52 -2.57
CA ALA A 93 16.43 7.23 -3.86
C ALA A 93 17.52 7.09 -4.92
N ILE A 94 17.74 5.88 -5.43
CA ILE A 94 18.69 5.58 -6.51
C ILE A 94 17.87 5.14 -7.71
N HIS A 95 17.67 6.04 -8.67
CA HIS A 95 16.84 5.76 -9.82
C HIS A 95 17.45 6.23 -11.13
N ASP A 96 17.00 5.64 -12.24
CA ASP A 96 17.41 6.01 -13.60
C ASP A 96 18.93 6.03 -13.83
N CYS A 97 19.70 5.30 -13.01
CA CYS A 97 21.14 5.14 -13.19
C CYS A 97 21.40 4.00 -14.19
N THR A 98 21.21 4.30 -15.47
CA THR A 98 21.19 3.31 -16.57
C THR A 98 22.47 2.48 -16.74
N ASN A 99 23.61 2.94 -16.19
CA ASN A 99 24.88 2.21 -16.17
C ASN A 99 25.26 1.64 -14.81
N LEU A 100 24.42 1.79 -13.78
CA LEU A 100 24.67 1.24 -12.45
C LEU A 100 24.57 -0.28 -12.52
N THR A 101 25.64 -0.96 -12.12
CA THR A 101 25.74 -2.43 -12.18
C THR A 101 25.74 -3.08 -10.81
N ARG A 102 26.22 -2.38 -9.78
CA ARG A 102 26.47 -2.97 -8.47
C ARG A 102 26.43 -1.95 -7.34
N ILE A 103 26.05 -2.41 -6.16
CA ILE A 103 26.06 -1.66 -4.91
C ILE A 103 26.91 -2.44 -3.91
N HIS A 104 27.91 -1.80 -3.33
CA HIS A 104 28.79 -2.43 -2.35
C HIS A 104 28.01 -2.77 -1.07
N ARG A 105 28.31 -3.90 -0.42
CA ARG A 105 27.63 -4.36 0.82
C ARG A 105 27.75 -3.39 2.01
N LEU A 106 28.72 -2.47 1.93
CA LEU A 106 28.95 -1.41 2.92
C LEU A 106 28.61 -0.01 2.38
N ALA A 107 27.84 0.10 1.29
CA ALA A 107 27.52 1.38 0.65
C ALA A 107 26.93 2.40 1.63
N PHE A 108 25.98 1.95 2.46
CA PHE A 108 25.27 2.76 3.44
C PHE A 108 25.92 2.77 4.84
N ALA A 109 27.12 2.20 4.99
CA ALA A 109 27.81 2.21 6.27
C ALA A 109 28.27 3.64 6.63
N THR A 110 27.85 4.11 7.80
CA THR A 110 28.11 5.48 8.27
C THR A 110 29.43 5.64 9.03
N THR A 111 30.10 4.53 9.39
CA THR A 111 31.36 4.55 10.15
C THR A 111 32.47 3.78 9.44
N ASN A 112 33.71 4.17 9.73
CA ASN A 112 34.90 3.50 9.21
C ASN A 112 35.23 2.16 9.91
N SER A 113 34.47 1.72 10.92
CA SER A 113 34.87 0.57 11.74
C SER A 113 34.23 -0.75 11.29
N THR A 114 35.07 -1.77 11.13
CA THR A 114 34.69 -3.20 11.03
C THR A 114 34.39 -3.81 12.41
N GLY A 115 33.77 -3.04 13.31
CA GLY A 115 33.56 -3.44 14.70
C GLY A 115 34.60 -2.85 15.66
N ASN A 116 34.38 -1.61 16.09
CA ASN A 116 34.52 -1.15 17.47
C ASN A 116 34.21 0.35 17.50
N HIS A 117 33.16 0.71 18.23
CA HIS A 117 32.77 2.09 18.47
C HIS A 117 33.82 2.79 19.34
N THR A 118 34.52 3.78 18.78
CA THR A 118 34.83 5.08 19.41
C THR A 118 35.55 5.95 18.38
N GLY A 119 34.81 6.46 17.42
CA GLY A 119 35.25 7.55 16.55
C GLY A 119 34.05 8.44 16.33
N ASN A 120 34.09 9.65 16.89
CA ASN A 120 33.04 10.65 16.78
C ASN A 120 32.73 10.88 15.29
N THR A 121 31.67 10.24 14.79
CA THR A 121 31.19 10.40 13.40
C THR A 121 30.60 11.78 13.17
N GLY A 122 30.41 12.56 14.24
CA GLY A 122 29.66 13.81 14.21
C GLY A 122 28.19 13.60 13.84
N LEU A 123 27.68 12.36 13.84
CA LEU A 123 26.27 12.02 13.60
C LEU A 123 25.64 11.59 14.92
N SER A 124 24.40 11.99 15.16
CA SER A 124 23.67 11.68 16.38
C SER A 124 23.10 10.26 16.33
N ASP A 125 23.11 9.53 17.45
CA ASP A 125 22.47 8.21 17.59
C ASP A 125 20.97 8.21 17.26
N ASN A 126 20.34 9.39 17.20
CA ASN A 126 18.93 9.57 16.88
C ASN A 126 18.63 9.63 15.37
N MET A 127 19.66 9.63 14.52
CA MET A 127 19.51 9.69 13.07
C MET A 127 19.14 8.32 12.49
N LYS A 128 18.02 8.24 11.76
CA LYS A 128 17.44 6.98 11.29
C LYS A 128 17.11 7.07 9.81
N THR A 129 17.61 6.13 9.03
CA THR A 129 17.17 5.94 7.65
C THR A 129 15.93 5.05 7.65
N TYR A 130 14.81 5.56 7.15
CA TYR A 130 13.54 4.85 7.11
C TYR A 130 13.15 4.40 5.70
N GLY A 131 13.71 4.99 4.63
CA GLY A 131 13.34 4.65 3.24
C GLY A 131 14.53 4.34 2.33
N LEU A 132 14.41 3.28 1.53
CA LEU A 132 15.33 2.95 0.45
C LEU A 132 14.53 2.61 -0.82
N PHE A 133 14.73 3.41 -1.86
CA PHE A 133 14.07 3.30 -3.14
C PHE A 133 15.13 3.08 -4.22
N ILE A 134 15.14 1.91 -4.86
CA ILE A 134 16.06 1.57 -5.94
C ILE A 134 15.22 1.18 -7.15
N THR A 135 15.12 2.07 -8.13
CA THR A 135 14.17 1.92 -9.24
C THR A 135 14.79 2.20 -10.61
N ASN A 136 14.34 1.56 -11.69
CA ASN A 136 14.78 1.88 -13.06
C ASN A 136 16.30 1.79 -13.29
N ASN A 137 16.99 0.82 -12.68
CA ASN A 137 18.42 0.58 -12.92
C ASN A 137 18.61 -0.73 -13.72
N PRO A 138 18.48 -0.70 -15.06
CA PRO A 138 18.35 -1.89 -15.91
C PRO A 138 19.62 -2.76 -16.01
N LYS A 139 20.74 -2.35 -15.42
CA LYS A 139 21.97 -3.15 -15.34
C LYS A 139 22.30 -3.59 -13.91
N LEU A 140 21.58 -3.09 -12.91
CA LEU A 140 21.83 -3.42 -11.52
C LEU A 140 21.27 -4.79 -11.22
N ASN A 141 22.16 -5.76 -11.01
CA ASN A 141 21.76 -7.07 -10.50
C ASN A 141 21.84 -7.10 -8.97
N GLY A 142 20.81 -7.65 -8.32
CA GLY A 142 20.79 -7.78 -6.86
C GLY A 142 21.66 -8.92 -6.33
N GLN A 143 22.03 -9.85 -7.21
CA GLN A 143 22.70 -11.12 -6.90
C GLN A 143 24.23 -11.06 -6.96
N SER A 144 24.83 -9.87 -7.09
CA SER A 144 26.29 -9.78 -7.04
C SER A 144 26.80 -10.30 -5.68
N THR A 145 27.76 -11.24 -5.70
CA THR A 145 28.24 -11.94 -4.51
C THR A 145 29.50 -11.27 -3.94
N GLY A 146 29.83 -11.59 -2.68
CA GLY A 146 31.02 -11.07 -2.02
C GLY A 146 30.90 -9.60 -1.63
N GLU A 147 31.77 -8.75 -2.16
CA GLU A 147 31.84 -7.33 -1.77
C GLU A 147 30.64 -6.51 -2.27
N TYR A 148 29.94 -6.99 -3.30
CA TYR A 148 28.90 -6.26 -3.99
C TYR A 148 27.52 -6.89 -3.85
N SER A 149 27.08 -7.17 -2.64
CA SER A 149 25.72 -7.65 -2.39
C SER A 149 24.80 -6.49 -2.01
N LEU A 150 23.85 -6.16 -2.90
CA LEU A 150 22.77 -5.19 -2.61
C LEU A 150 22.01 -5.60 -1.34
N PHE A 151 21.71 -6.89 -1.24
CA PHE A 151 20.96 -7.44 -0.14
C PHE A 151 21.73 -7.37 1.19
N ASP A 152 23.04 -7.58 1.17
CA ASP A 152 23.89 -7.35 2.36
C ASP A 152 23.95 -5.87 2.73
N ALA A 153 23.86 -4.95 1.76
CA ALA A 153 23.84 -3.51 2.03
C ALA A 153 22.62 -3.09 2.87
N LEU A 154 21.50 -3.82 2.79
CA LEU A 154 20.30 -3.58 3.62
C LEU A 154 20.58 -3.75 5.12
N THR A 155 21.56 -4.58 5.49
CA THR A 155 21.94 -4.80 6.90
C THR A 155 22.52 -3.55 7.57
N GLN A 156 22.97 -2.58 6.76
CA GLN A 156 23.51 -1.31 7.23
C GLN A 156 22.41 -0.29 7.61
N LEU A 157 21.13 -0.63 7.39
CA LEU A 157 19.98 0.25 7.62
C LEU A 157 19.07 -0.33 8.72
N PRO A 158 19.48 -0.31 10.00
CA PRO A 158 18.79 -1.00 11.10
C PRO A 158 17.40 -0.44 11.44
N HIS A 159 17.04 0.71 10.88
CA HIS A 159 15.76 1.39 11.09
C HIS A 159 14.89 1.47 9.84
N LEU A 160 15.27 0.77 8.76
CA LEU A 160 14.56 0.80 7.49
C LEU A 160 13.10 0.37 7.69
N GLN A 161 12.15 1.16 7.19
CA GLN A 161 10.73 0.89 7.25
C GLN A 161 10.15 0.58 5.88
N THR A 162 10.63 1.26 4.84
CA THR A 162 10.15 1.13 3.46
C THR A 162 11.29 0.73 2.54
N LEU A 163 11.10 -0.36 1.80
CA LEU A 163 12.00 -0.81 0.73
C LEU A 163 11.21 -0.89 -0.58
N VAL A 164 11.72 -0.25 -1.62
CA VAL A 164 11.21 -0.36 -2.99
C VAL A 164 12.32 -0.82 -3.92
N LEU A 165 12.12 -1.97 -4.57
CA LEU A 165 12.99 -2.53 -5.60
C LEU A 165 12.15 -2.68 -6.88
N ALA A 166 12.23 -1.73 -7.81
CA ALA A 166 11.39 -1.71 -9.02
C ALA A 166 12.23 -1.62 -10.30
N ASP A 167 11.88 -2.35 -11.35
CA ASP A 167 12.41 -2.13 -12.71
C ASP A 167 13.95 -2.09 -12.79
N ASN A 168 14.59 -2.96 -12.00
CA ASN A 168 16.03 -3.22 -12.04
C ASN A 168 16.31 -4.51 -12.83
N ASN A 169 17.55 -5.01 -12.82
CA ASN A 169 17.90 -6.33 -13.38
C ASN A 169 18.02 -7.41 -12.31
N ILE A 170 17.11 -7.39 -11.33
CA ILE A 170 17.04 -8.39 -10.26
C ILE A 170 16.17 -9.53 -10.76
N THR A 171 16.70 -10.76 -10.80
CA THR A 171 15.97 -11.93 -11.31
C THR A 171 15.35 -12.79 -10.21
N GLU A 172 15.87 -12.69 -8.99
CA GLU A 172 15.41 -13.46 -7.83
C GLU A 172 15.43 -12.60 -6.57
N ILE A 173 14.41 -12.78 -5.73
CA ILE A 173 14.36 -12.26 -4.36
C ILE A 173 14.79 -13.39 -3.41
N PRO A 174 16.01 -13.35 -2.85
CA PRO A 174 16.61 -14.50 -2.18
C PRO A 174 15.93 -14.83 -0.85
N ALA A 175 16.07 -16.09 -0.45
CA ALA A 175 15.63 -16.57 0.85
C ALA A 175 16.31 -15.80 1.99
N LEU A 176 15.58 -15.53 3.07
CA LEU A 176 16.09 -14.83 4.25
C LEU A 176 16.75 -13.48 3.93
N LEU A 177 16.27 -12.81 2.89
CA LEU A 177 16.75 -11.51 2.40
C LEU A 177 17.01 -10.52 3.55
N PHE A 178 16.10 -10.49 4.52
CA PHE A 178 16.25 -9.64 5.69
C PHE A 178 16.79 -10.45 6.86
N ASN A 179 17.98 -10.07 7.34
CA ASN A 179 18.59 -10.61 8.54
C ASN A 179 18.97 -9.47 9.51
N GLY A 180 19.33 -9.82 10.75
CA GLY A 180 19.81 -8.87 11.74
C GLY A 180 18.75 -7.87 12.23
N SER A 181 19.19 -6.63 12.50
CA SER A 181 18.36 -5.56 13.06
C SER A 181 17.33 -4.99 12.07
N THR A 182 17.69 -4.88 10.79
CA THR A 182 16.82 -4.33 9.72
C THR A 182 15.51 -5.11 9.61
N ALA A 183 15.55 -6.42 9.81
CA ALA A 183 14.37 -7.27 9.72
C ALA A 183 13.24 -6.91 10.71
N ARG A 184 13.56 -6.21 11.81
CA ARG A 184 12.58 -5.86 12.84
C ARG A 184 11.75 -4.61 12.49
N THR A 185 12.21 -3.77 11.57
CA THR A 185 11.60 -2.46 11.33
C THR A 185 10.91 -2.33 9.98
N VAL A 186 11.30 -3.15 9.00
CA VAL A 186 10.73 -3.08 7.64
C VAL A 186 9.25 -3.45 7.69
N ALA A 187 8.41 -2.51 7.26
CA ALA A 187 6.97 -2.57 7.28
C ALA A 187 6.35 -2.52 5.87
N ASN A 188 6.99 -1.85 4.92
CA ASN A 188 6.51 -1.74 3.55
C ASN A 188 7.57 -2.25 2.59
N VAL A 189 7.22 -3.28 1.81
CA VAL A 189 8.10 -3.85 0.79
C VAL A 189 7.36 -3.81 -0.53
N GLU A 190 7.99 -3.18 -1.52
CA GLU A 190 7.54 -3.21 -2.91
C GLU A 190 8.62 -3.81 -3.79
N ILE A 191 8.21 -4.80 -4.57
CA ILE A 191 9.03 -5.54 -5.50
C ILE A 191 8.31 -5.51 -6.83
N ALA A 192 8.93 -4.88 -7.82
CA ALA A 192 8.31 -4.69 -9.12
C ALA A 192 9.29 -4.86 -10.29
N GLY A 193 8.74 -5.24 -11.44
CA GLY A 193 9.46 -5.29 -12.70
C GLY A 193 9.60 -6.69 -13.28
N GLN A 194 9.59 -6.75 -14.61
CA GLN A 194 9.49 -7.99 -15.38
C GLN A 194 10.74 -8.87 -15.32
N SER A 195 11.88 -8.34 -14.87
CA SER A 195 13.11 -9.11 -14.69
C SER A 195 13.01 -10.12 -13.55
N ILE A 196 12.11 -9.91 -12.59
CA ILE A 196 11.96 -10.76 -11.40
C ILE A 196 11.20 -12.03 -11.78
N GLU A 197 11.89 -13.16 -11.83
CA GLU A 197 11.36 -14.45 -12.24
C GLU A 197 11.01 -15.35 -11.05
N SER A 198 11.58 -15.09 -9.88
CA SER A 198 11.36 -15.91 -8.69
C SER A 198 11.44 -15.13 -7.38
N VAL A 199 10.68 -15.59 -6.39
CA VAL A 199 10.76 -15.19 -4.98
C VAL A 199 11.00 -16.46 -4.18
N SER A 200 12.17 -16.58 -3.57
CA SER A 200 12.55 -17.81 -2.87
C SER A 200 11.67 -18.05 -1.63
N ASP A 201 11.74 -19.26 -1.09
CA ASP A 201 11.10 -19.62 0.16
C ASP A 201 11.62 -18.72 1.29
N ARG A 202 10.72 -18.25 2.16
CA ARG A 202 11.08 -17.49 3.37
C ARG A 202 11.81 -16.17 3.09
N SER A 203 11.70 -15.58 1.90
CA SER A 203 12.31 -14.28 1.59
C SER A 203 11.88 -13.17 2.57
N PHE A 204 10.63 -13.23 3.07
CA PHE A 204 10.08 -12.24 4.02
C PHE A 204 10.00 -12.76 5.47
N TYR A 205 10.56 -13.94 5.75
CA TYR A 205 10.30 -14.66 7.00
C TYR A 205 10.70 -13.89 8.26
N ASN A 206 11.78 -13.11 8.22
CA ASN A 206 12.23 -12.38 9.40
C ASN A 206 11.52 -11.02 9.59
N LEU A 207 10.64 -10.60 8.67
CA LEU A 207 10.01 -9.28 8.69
C LEU A 207 8.80 -9.21 9.64
N GLN A 208 9.07 -9.18 10.93
CA GLN A 208 8.03 -9.21 11.98
C GLN A 208 7.08 -8.00 11.95
N SER A 209 7.55 -6.88 11.40
CA SER A 209 6.79 -5.63 11.28
C SER A 209 6.15 -5.44 9.91
N LEU A 210 6.30 -6.41 8.99
CA LEU A 210 5.78 -6.31 7.62
C LEU A 210 4.28 -6.04 7.64
N TYR A 211 3.87 -4.89 7.15
CA TYR A 211 2.48 -4.47 7.05
C TYR A 211 1.96 -4.61 5.62
N SER A 212 2.74 -4.13 4.64
CA SER A 212 2.39 -4.14 3.23
C SER A 212 3.49 -4.80 2.41
N LEU A 213 3.12 -5.82 1.64
CA LEU A 213 3.94 -6.47 0.63
C LEU A 213 3.29 -6.32 -0.74
N ARG A 214 3.97 -5.63 -1.65
CA ARG A 214 3.54 -5.46 -3.04
C ARG A 214 4.50 -6.22 -3.95
N VAL A 215 3.95 -7.15 -4.73
CA VAL A 215 4.65 -7.86 -5.80
C VAL A 215 3.91 -7.56 -7.08
N THR A 216 4.48 -6.68 -7.91
CA THR A 216 3.76 -6.06 -9.03
C THR A 216 4.53 -6.23 -10.35
N ASN A 217 3.84 -6.51 -11.45
CA ASN A 217 4.45 -6.54 -12.80
C ASN A 217 5.66 -7.48 -12.90
N THR A 218 5.70 -8.58 -12.14
CA THR A 218 6.81 -9.53 -12.17
C THR A 218 6.63 -10.64 -13.21
N SER A 219 7.71 -11.35 -13.49
CA SER A 219 7.69 -12.58 -14.28
C SER A 219 7.60 -13.85 -13.43
N VAL A 220 7.21 -13.73 -12.16
CA VAL A 220 7.07 -14.87 -11.23
C VAL A 220 6.01 -15.84 -11.73
N ARG A 221 6.35 -17.13 -11.75
CA ARG A 221 5.49 -18.21 -12.24
C ARG A 221 4.96 -19.13 -11.15
N GLN A 222 5.65 -19.18 -10.02
CA GLN A 222 5.37 -20.12 -8.93
C GLN A 222 5.64 -19.42 -7.60
N LEU A 223 4.76 -19.66 -6.63
CA LEU A 223 4.84 -19.21 -5.26
C LEU A 223 4.81 -20.44 -4.37
N SER A 224 5.89 -20.65 -3.62
CA SER A 224 6.06 -21.81 -2.75
C SER A 224 5.28 -21.69 -1.45
N THR A 225 5.21 -22.78 -0.69
CA THR A 225 4.44 -22.86 0.56
C THR A 225 4.89 -21.82 1.60
N ASP A 226 6.17 -21.46 1.60
CA ASP A 226 6.74 -20.53 2.58
C ASP A 226 7.08 -19.15 1.99
N THR A 227 6.63 -18.81 0.77
CA THR A 227 6.92 -17.49 0.14
C THR A 227 6.46 -16.32 1.02
N PHE A 228 5.23 -16.37 1.55
CA PHE A 228 4.65 -15.31 2.39
C PHE A 228 4.72 -15.62 3.89
N ALA A 229 5.46 -16.65 4.30
CA ALA A 229 5.60 -17.00 5.70
C ALA A 229 6.32 -15.88 6.46
N VAL A 230 5.88 -15.60 7.69
CA VAL A 230 6.50 -14.62 8.58
C VAL A 230 6.69 -15.26 9.95
N ASN A 231 7.85 -15.03 10.55
CA ASN A 231 8.19 -15.54 11.87
C ASN A 231 7.32 -14.85 12.93
N ARG A 232 6.60 -15.66 13.70
CA ARG A 232 5.84 -15.24 14.88
C ARG A 232 6.81 -14.86 15.99
N GLY A 233 7.26 -13.60 15.99
CA GLY A 233 7.97 -13.04 17.14
C GLY A 233 7.07 -13.14 18.37
N VAL A 234 7.51 -13.87 19.40
CA VAL A 234 6.80 -13.95 20.68
C VAL A 234 6.68 -12.53 21.24
N GLY A 235 5.45 -12.04 21.41
CA GLY A 235 5.18 -10.68 21.92
C GLY A 235 5.18 -9.55 20.90
N SER A 236 5.18 -9.84 19.59
CA SER A 236 5.06 -8.77 18.57
C SER A 236 3.66 -8.12 18.62
N PRO A 237 3.55 -6.79 18.78
CA PRO A 237 2.26 -6.08 18.75
C PRO A 237 1.52 -6.22 17.40
N ALA A 238 2.26 -6.53 16.33
CA ALA A 238 1.74 -6.62 14.96
C ALA A 238 0.86 -7.84 14.70
N THR A 239 0.71 -8.78 15.65
CA THR A 239 -0.06 -10.02 15.44
C THR A 239 -1.57 -9.81 15.27
N HIS A 240 -2.09 -8.63 15.64
CA HIS A 240 -3.52 -8.31 15.54
C HIS A 240 -3.89 -7.58 14.25
N PHE A 241 -2.93 -6.91 13.61
CA PHE A 241 -3.19 -6.13 12.40
C PHE A 241 -3.06 -6.99 11.14
N PRO A 242 -3.97 -6.86 10.17
CA PRO A 242 -3.84 -7.56 8.90
C PRO A 242 -2.52 -7.22 8.19
N MET A 243 -1.89 -8.24 7.60
CA MET A 243 -0.82 -8.04 6.62
C MET A 243 -1.44 -7.93 5.24
N HIS A 244 -1.14 -6.87 4.52
CA HIS A 244 -1.63 -6.64 3.17
C HIS A 244 -0.63 -7.21 2.16
N ILE A 245 -1.10 -8.14 1.33
CA ILE A 245 -0.34 -8.73 0.23
C ILE A 245 -1.03 -8.35 -1.06
N TYR A 246 -0.29 -7.71 -1.97
CA TYR A 246 -0.77 -7.26 -3.26
C TYR A 246 -0.01 -7.99 -4.36
N LEU A 247 -0.72 -8.77 -5.17
CA LEU A 247 -0.20 -9.49 -6.33
C LEU A 247 -0.81 -8.89 -7.60
N TYR A 248 -0.26 -7.76 -8.05
CA TYR A 248 -0.86 -6.96 -9.12
C TYR A 248 -0.13 -7.17 -10.43
N ASN A 249 -0.89 -7.42 -11.51
CA ASN A 249 -0.38 -7.45 -12.88
C ASN A 249 0.78 -8.43 -13.10
N ASN A 250 0.78 -9.54 -12.36
CA ASN A 250 1.76 -10.60 -12.53
C ASN A 250 1.27 -11.57 -13.60
N ARG A 251 1.60 -11.29 -14.86
CA ARG A 251 1.04 -11.97 -16.05
C ARG A 251 1.24 -13.48 -16.13
N TYR A 252 2.08 -14.06 -15.28
CA TYR A 252 2.33 -15.51 -15.24
C TYR A 252 1.79 -16.19 -13.98
N ILE A 253 1.23 -15.44 -13.03
CA ILE A 253 0.56 -15.98 -11.85
C ILE A 253 -0.89 -16.31 -12.23
N ASN A 254 -1.22 -17.60 -12.13
CA ASN A 254 -2.52 -18.18 -12.44
C ASN A 254 -2.95 -19.18 -11.35
N SER A 255 -4.08 -19.86 -11.55
CA SER A 255 -4.62 -20.87 -10.64
C SER A 255 -3.62 -21.98 -10.28
N GLY A 256 -2.67 -22.33 -11.16
CA GLY A 256 -1.65 -23.36 -10.92
C GLY A 256 -0.33 -22.83 -10.35
N SER A 257 -0.24 -21.54 -10.03
CA SER A 257 1.02 -20.89 -9.61
C SER A 257 1.27 -20.94 -8.10
N PHE A 258 0.31 -21.43 -7.31
CA PHE A 258 0.39 -21.42 -5.86
C PHE A 258 0.58 -22.83 -5.33
N ALA A 259 1.65 -23.05 -4.58
CA ALA A 259 1.79 -24.24 -3.75
C ALA A 259 0.70 -24.27 -2.66
N ALA A 260 0.37 -25.46 -2.19
CA ALA A 260 -0.55 -25.64 -1.07
C ALA A 260 -0.08 -24.82 0.14
N ASP A 261 -1.05 -24.19 0.82
CA ASP A 261 -0.83 -23.34 2.00
C ASP A 261 0.09 -22.11 1.82
N SER A 262 0.50 -21.77 0.59
CA SER A 262 1.40 -20.62 0.30
C SER A 262 0.94 -19.29 0.90
N VAL A 263 -0.37 -19.11 1.03
CA VAL A 263 -1.01 -17.90 1.58
C VAL A 263 -1.72 -18.15 2.92
N SER A 264 -1.48 -19.29 3.58
CA SER A 264 -2.19 -19.67 4.82
C SER A 264 -1.85 -18.76 6.01
N THR A 265 -2.85 -18.35 6.81
CA THR A 265 -2.62 -17.54 8.03
C THR A 265 -1.81 -18.26 9.09
N ASN A 266 -1.78 -19.59 9.05
CA ASN A 266 -0.92 -20.36 9.93
C ASN A 266 0.57 -20.01 9.68
N ARG A 267 0.93 -19.70 8.42
CA ARG A 267 2.29 -19.34 8.01
C ARG A 267 2.62 -17.88 8.28
N THR A 268 1.65 -16.98 8.17
CA THR A 268 1.85 -15.54 8.39
C THR A 268 1.78 -15.15 9.87
N GLY A 269 1.03 -15.91 10.67
CA GLY A 269 0.89 -15.68 12.11
C GLY A 269 0.01 -14.50 12.50
N ARG A 270 -0.75 -13.94 11.55
CA ARG A 270 -1.67 -12.80 11.71
C ARG A 270 -2.70 -12.80 10.57
N PRO A 271 -3.81 -12.04 10.69
CA PRO A 271 -4.76 -11.92 9.59
C PRO A 271 -4.10 -11.40 8.32
N ILE A 272 -4.66 -11.72 7.16
CA ILE A 272 -4.16 -11.25 5.86
C ILE A 272 -5.26 -10.62 5.01
N VAL A 273 -4.88 -9.56 4.31
CA VAL A 273 -5.64 -9.00 3.19
C VAL A 273 -4.85 -9.33 1.94
N LEU A 274 -5.34 -10.30 1.17
CA LEU A 274 -4.73 -10.70 -0.09
C LEU A 274 -5.52 -10.07 -1.25
N SER A 275 -4.85 -9.25 -2.05
CA SER A 275 -5.43 -8.66 -3.25
C SER A 275 -4.68 -9.15 -4.47
N ILE A 276 -5.40 -9.80 -5.37
CA ILE A 276 -4.90 -10.24 -6.68
C ILE A 276 -5.63 -9.38 -7.71
N LEU A 277 -4.86 -8.71 -8.56
CA LEU A 277 -5.37 -7.89 -9.65
C LEU A 277 -4.68 -8.33 -10.94
N ASP A 278 -5.47 -8.58 -11.98
CA ASP A 278 -4.97 -8.95 -13.31
C ASP A 278 -5.64 -8.09 -14.38
N ASP A 279 -4.91 -7.11 -14.90
CA ASP A 279 -5.40 -6.24 -15.99
C ASP A 279 -5.70 -7.02 -17.29
N THR A 280 -5.18 -8.24 -17.46
CA THR A 280 -5.41 -9.04 -18.68
C THR A 280 -6.70 -9.86 -18.65
N ARG A 281 -7.32 -10.04 -17.47
CA ARG A 281 -8.54 -10.82 -17.24
C ARG A 281 -8.50 -12.30 -17.65
N GLU A 282 -7.34 -12.88 -17.96
CA GLU A 282 -7.27 -14.21 -18.58
C GLU A 282 -6.64 -15.30 -17.69
N LEU A 283 -6.05 -14.95 -16.54
CA LEU A 283 -5.13 -15.87 -15.85
C LEU A 283 -5.78 -16.84 -14.87
N PHE A 284 -6.94 -16.52 -14.31
CA PHE A 284 -7.59 -17.35 -13.30
C PHE A 284 -8.92 -17.90 -13.81
N SER A 285 -8.90 -19.15 -14.28
CA SER A 285 -10.14 -19.89 -14.60
C SER A 285 -10.83 -20.46 -13.34
N TYR A 286 -10.06 -20.75 -12.29
CA TYR A 286 -10.59 -21.21 -11.00
C TYR A 286 -9.72 -20.75 -9.82
N ILE A 287 -10.28 -20.80 -8.61
CA ILE A 287 -9.56 -20.53 -7.38
C ILE A 287 -9.28 -21.87 -6.66
N PRO A 288 -8.01 -22.28 -6.51
CA PRO A 288 -7.67 -23.54 -5.85
C PRO A 288 -8.09 -23.56 -4.38
N GLU A 289 -9.00 -24.47 -4.03
CA GLU A 289 -9.47 -24.63 -2.64
C GLU A 289 -8.31 -24.93 -1.67
N SER A 290 -7.37 -25.80 -2.06
CA SER A 290 -6.21 -26.19 -1.26
C SER A 290 -5.25 -25.04 -0.92
N VAL A 291 -5.36 -23.92 -1.63
CA VAL A 291 -4.52 -22.73 -1.43
C VAL A 291 -5.29 -21.69 -0.64
N PHE A 292 -6.50 -21.36 -1.10
CA PHE A 292 -7.23 -20.19 -0.62
C PHE A 292 -8.20 -20.51 0.52
N ARG A 293 -8.64 -21.76 0.72
CA ARG A 293 -9.57 -22.10 1.81
C ARG A 293 -9.00 -21.73 3.18
N GLY A 294 -7.70 -21.91 3.40
CA GLY A 294 -7.03 -21.50 4.63
C GLY A 294 -7.08 -19.98 4.85
N VAL A 295 -7.03 -19.19 3.78
CA VAL A 295 -7.23 -17.73 3.84
C VAL A 295 -8.66 -17.41 4.23
N VAL A 296 -9.64 -17.99 3.54
CA VAL A 296 -11.03 -17.58 3.78
C VAL A 296 -11.57 -18.13 5.09
N SER A 297 -11.11 -19.29 5.58
CA SER A 297 -11.58 -19.91 6.84
C SER A 297 -10.69 -19.70 8.06
N GLY A 298 -9.41 -19.35 7.87
CA GLY A 298 -8.43 -19.37 8.97
C GLY A 298 -8.51 -18.20 9.94
N ASN A 299 -9.09 -17.06 9.54
CA ASN A 299 -9.34 -15.92 10.42
C ASN A 299 -10.53 -15.09 9.90
N VAL A 300 -11.33 -14.49 10.80
CA VAL A 300 -12.50 -13.66 10.46
C VAL A 300 -12.11 -12.34 9.78
N ASN A 301 -10.92 -11.83 10.08
CA ASN A 301 -10.40 -10.57 9.54
C ASN A 301 -9.66 -10.76 8.21
N ASN A 302 -9.57 -11.99 7.71
CA ASN A 302 -8.98 -12.21 6.40
C ASN A 302 -9.88 -11.70 5.29
N LYS A 303 -9.28 -11.11 4.27
CA LYS A 303 -9.96 -10.68 3.05
C LYS A 303 -9.20 -11.17 1.83
N LEU A 304 -9.93 -11.61 0.82
CA LEU A 304 -9.44 -11.97 -0.50
C LEU A 304 -10.16 -11.11 -1.54
N PHE A 305 -9.42 -10.21 -2.14
CA PHE A 305 -9.86 -9.34 -3.24
C PHE A 305 -9.37 -9.94 -4.55
N LEU A 306 -10.29 -10.32 -5.44
CA LEU A 306 -9.99 -10.87 -6.75
C LEU A 306 -10.43 -9.87 -7.82
N LEU A 307 -9.61 -8.87 -8.08
CA LEU A 307 -9.96 -7.74 -8.93
C LEU A 307 -9.70 -8.07 -10.40
N GLN A 308 -10.70 -7.85 -11.25
CA GLN A 308 -10.61 -8.05 -12.70
C GLN A 308 -10.25 -9.49 -13.10
N ILE A 309 -10.65 -10.47 -12.29
CA ILE A 309 -10.46 -11.90 -12.57
C ILE A 309 -11.74 -12.49 -13.18
N GLN A 310 -11.59 -13.22 -14.29
CA GLN A 310 -12.71 -13.89 -14.98
C GLN A 310 -12.72 -15.40 -14.72
N LEU A 311 -13.52 -15.84 -13.75
CA LEU A 311 -13.62 -17.25 -13.41
C LEU A 311 -14.53 -18.00 -14.38
N ASP A 312 -14.18 -19.26 -14.68
CA ASP A 312 -15.13 -20.20 -15.24
C ASP A 312 -16.07 -20.69 -14.14
N CYS A 313 -17.23 -20.07 -14.04
CA CYS A 313 -18.26 -20.44 -13.06
C CYS A 313 -18.90 -21.82 -13.30
N ASN A 314 -18.67 -22.44 -14.46
CA ASN A 314 -19.09 -23.82 -14.71
C ASN A 314 -18.03 -24.84 -14.27
N ASP A 315 -16.82 -24.37 -13.93
CA ASP A 315 -15.78 -25.21 -13.39
C ASP A 315 -16.14 -25.69 -11.98
N CYS A 316 -16.30 -27.01 -11.83
CA CYS A 316 -16.62 -27.64 -10.55
C CYS A 316 -15.58 -27.36 -9.45
N ARG A 317 -14.33 -27.01 -9.82
CA ARG A 317 -13.28 -26.61 -8.88
C ARG A 317 -13.61 -25.30 -8.16
N ASN A 318 -14.49 -24.48 -8.71
CA ASN A 318 -14.96 -23.26 -8.06
C ASN A 318 -16.17 -23.48 -7.13
N LYS A 319 -16.72 -24.71 -7.06
CA LYS A 319 -17.94 -25.01 -6.27
C LYS A 319 -17.78 -24.69 -4.78
N TRP A 320 -16.58 -24.76 -4.22
CA TRP A 320 -16.36 -24.44 -2.81
C TRP A 320 -16.57 -22.95 -2.49
N LEU A 321 -16.43 -22.06 -3.47
CA LEU A 321 -16.62 -20.61 -3.31
C LEU A 321 -18.08 -20.24 -2.99
N THR A 322 -19.04 -21.11 -3.33
CA THR A 322 -20.47 -20.89 -3.03
C THR A 322 -20.85 -21.27 -1.60
N ASN A 323 -19.93 -21.84 -0.82
CA ASN A 323 -20.17 -22.18 0.58
C ASN A 323 -20.14 -20.93 1.48
N ARG A 324 -21.32 -20.33 1.70
CA ARG A 324 -21.50 -19.09 2.48
C ARG A 324 -20.94 -19.16 3.90
N ASN A 325 -20.94 -20.32 4.55
CA ASN A 325 -20.36 -20.49 5.89
C ASN A 325 -18.83 -20.23 5.92
N VAL A 326 -18.18 -20.28 4.75
CA VAL A 326 -16.74 -20.10 4.60
C VAL A 326 -16.41 -18.73 3.99
N THR A 327 -17.25 -18.20 3.09
CA THR A 327 -16.87 -17.11 2.18
C THR A 327 -17.50 -15.74 2.45
N THR A 328 -18.59 -15.67 3.23
CA THR A 328 -19.35 -14.42 3.47
C THR A 328 -18.46 -13.32 4.06
N GLY A 329 -18.46 -12.15 3.39
CA GLY A 329 -17.72 -10.96 3.81
C GLY A 329 -16.20 -11.06 3.69
N ARG A 330 -15.66 -12.15 3.12
CA ARG A 330 -14.21 -12.40 3.00
C ARG A 330 -13.75 -12.54 1.55
N LEU A 331 -14.64 -12.94 0.63
CA LEU A 331 -14.41 -12.88 -0.82
C LEU A 331 -15.06 -11.62 -1.39
N LEU A 332 -14.30 -10.83 -2.16
CA LEU A 332 -14.77 -9.59 -2.75
C LEU A 332 -14.38 -9.52 -4.25
N TYR A 333 -15.24 -8.91 -5.06
CA TYR A 333 -15.04 -8.62 -6.50
C TYR A 333 -14.97 -9.82 -7.45
N LEU A 334 -15.69 -10.90 -7.14
CA LEU A 334 -15.63 -12.16 -7.88
C LEU A 334 -16.59 -12.20 -9.08
N GLU A 335 -16.06 -12.25 -10.30
CA GLU A 335 -16.84 -12.27 -11.54
C GLU A 335 -16.60 -13.56 -12.35
N CYS A 336 -17.66 -14.03 -13.01
CA CYS A 336 -17.59 -15.03 -14.05
C CYS A 336 -17.03 -14.43 -15.34
N ALA A 337 -16.39 -15.24 -16.18
CA ALA A 337 -15.88 -14.84 -17.49
C ALA A 337 -16.95 -14.26 -18.45
N ASN A 338 -18.22 -14.60 -18.23
CA ASN A 338 -19.35 -14.02 -18.96
C ASN A 338 -19.85 -12.68 -18.37
N GLY A 339 -19.09 -12.05 -17.48
CA GLY A 339 -19.41 -10.79 -16.82
C GLY A 339 -20.50 -10.88 -15.75
N ARG A 340 -20.98 -12.09 -15.43
CA ARG A 340 -21.95 -12.27 -14.33
C ARG A 340 -21.21 -12.29 -13.00
N PRO A 341 -21.78 -11.74 -11.92
CA PRO A 341 -21.29 -12.03 -10.58
C PRO A 341 -21.21 -13.56 -10.37
N PHE A 342 -20.14 -14.01 -9.74
CA PHE A 342 -19.92 -15.45 -9.50
C PHE A 342 -21.05 -16.07 -8.66
N ASP A 343 -21.70 -15.30 -7.78
CA ASP A 343 -22.90 -15.72 -7.07
C ASP A 343 -24.20 -15.53 -7.90
N SER A 344 -24.21 -15.99 -9.16
CA SER A 344 -25.39 -15.92 -10.03
C SER A 344 -26.26 -17.19 -10.04
N LYS A 345 -26.16 -18.04 -9.00
CA LYS A 345 -27.13 -19.13 -8.76
C LYS A 345 -27.87 -19.12 -7.42
N PHE A 346 -27.61 -18.19 -6.49
CA PHE A 346 -28.50 -17.96 -5.34
C PHE A 346 -28.65 -16.46 -4.97
N ILE A 347 -28.92 -15.65 -6.01
CA ILE A 347 -29.94 -14.59 -5.94
C ILE A 347 -31.01 -14.92 -6.99
N LYS A 348 -31.63 -16.09 -6.87
CA LYS A 348 -33.08 -16.10 -6.96
C LYS A 348 -33.52 -16.04 -5.52
N SER A 349 -33.95 -14.86 -5.07
CA SER A 349 -34.94 -14.85 -4.01
C SER A 349 -36.11 -15.65 -4.55
N ASP A 350 -36.42 -16.79 -3.97
CA ASP A 350 -37.80 -17.24 -4.01
C ASP A 350 -38.59 -16.17 -3.23
N GLY A 351 -39.08 -15.18 -3.97
CA GLY A 351 -40.20 -14.29 -3.63
C GLY A 351 -40.11 -13.46 -2.35
N VAL A 352 -39.12 -12.58 -2.19
CA VAL A 352 -39.22 -11.49 -1.20
C VAL A 352 -39.18 -10.10 -1.84
N CYS A 353 -38.28 -9.87 -2.79
CA CYS A 353 -38.17 -8.61 -3.51
C CYS A 353 -38.72 -8.75 -4.94
N GLY A 354 -39.48 -7.75 -5.40
CA GLY A 354 -40.05 -7.75 -6.76
C GLY A 354 -38.99 -7.62 -7.86
N ASP A 355 -39.40 -7.75 -9.12
CA ASP A 355 -38.49 -7.63 -10.26
C ASP A 355 -37.73 -6.28 -10.27
N GLY A 356 -36.41 -6.36 -10.50
CA GLY A 356 -35.51 -5.21 -10.51
C GLY A 356 -35.04 -4.71 -9.14
N TRP A 357 -35.23 -5.51 -8.09
CA TRP A 357 -34.68 -5.27 -6.75
C TRP A 357 -33.57 -6.28 -6.42
N ASP A 358 -32.52 -5.82 -5.76
CA ASP A 358 -31.42 -6.61 -5.21
C ASP A 358 -31.66 -6.93 -3.73
N VAL A 359 -31.37 -8.17 -3.32
CA VAL A 359 -31.66 -8.64 -1.95
C VAL A 359 -30.39 -8.67 -1.12
N TYR A 360 -30.39 -7.95 0.00
CA TYR A 360 -29.44 -8.11 1.09
C TYR A 360 -30.06 -9.01 2.16
N HIS A 361 -29.38 -10.09 2.51
CA HIS A 361 -29.80 -10.99 3.58
C HIS A 361 -29.16 -10.53 4.89
N ASP A 362 -29.94 -9.91 5.77
CA ASP A 362 -29.54 -9.64 7.15
C ASP A 362 -29.91 -10.84 8.05
N ASP A 363 -29.26 -10.97 9.21
CA ASP A 363 -29.46 -12.11 10.14
C ASP A 363 -30.92 -12.22 10.65
N LEU A 364 -31.71 -11.16 10.50
CA LEU A 364 -33.08 -11.05 11.01
C LEU A 364 -34.14 -10.87 9.92
N ASN A 365 -33.81 -10.25 8.77
CA ASN A 365 -34.76 -9.95 7.69
C ASN A 365 -34.04 -9.79 6.33
N ASP A 366 -34.76 -10.05 5.24
CA ASP A 366 -34.31 -9.70 3.90
C ASP A 366 -34.63 -8.22 3.61
N VAL A 367 -33.63 -7.46 3.16
CA VAL A 367 -33.76 -6.04 2.78
C VAL A 367 -33.59 -5.91 1.28
N CYS A 368 -34.52 -5.22 0.62
CA CYS A 368 -34.50 -5.01 -0.82
C CYS A 368 -33.90 -3.64 -1.17
N TYR A 369 -32.96 -3.61 -2.12
CA TYR A 369 -32.35 -2.41 -2.66
C TYR A 369 -32.64 -2.26 -4.14
N LYS A 370 -32.79 -1.04 -4.63
CA LYS A 370 -32.97 -0.78 -6.06
C LYS A 370 -32.23 0.48 -6.47
N TYR A 371 -31.47 0.36 -7.55
CA TYR A 371 -30.79 1.48 -8.16
C TYR A 371 -31.72 2.22 -9.14
N PHE A 372 -31.66 3.55 -9.08
CA PHE A 372 -32.31 4.44 -10.03
C PHE A 372 -31.25 5.33 -10.67
N SER A 373 -31.18 5.35 -11.99
CA SER A 373 -30.18 6.10 -12.76
C SER A 373 -30.52 7.57 -12.98
N ASP A 374 -31.62 8.05 -12.40
CA ASP A 374 -32.05 9.44 -12.55
C ASP A 374 -31.14 10.34 -11.70
N SER A 375 -30.47 11.31 -12.33
CA SER A 375 -29.73 12.36 -11.61
C SER A 375 -30.73 13.31 -10.95
N LEU A 376 -30.73 13.36 -9.62
CA LEU A 376 -31.63 14.21 -8.83
C LEU A 376 -30.81 15.12 -7.91
N ASP A 377 -31.12 16.41 -7.95
CA ASP A 377 -30.35 17.45 -7.26
C ASP A 377 -30.97 17.89 -5.92
N ASP A 378 -32.12 17.32 -5.53
CA ASP A 378 -32.89 17.71 -4.34
C ASP A 378 -33.33 16.50 -3.51
N TYR A 379 -33.08 16.59 -2.20
CA TYR A 379 -33.37 15.54 -1.22
C TYR A 379 -34.86 15.17 -1.18
N GLN A 380 -35.74 16.18 -1.15
CA GLN A 380 -37.19 15.94 -1.03
C GLN A 380 -37.73 15.25 -2.28
N THR A 381 -37.22 15.60 -3.45
CA THR A 381 -37.57 14.99 -4.73
C THR A 381 -37.18 13.51 -4.77
N MET A 382 -36.01 13.16 -4.26
CA MET A 382 -35.54 11.79 -4.19
C MET A 382 -36.29 10.97 -3.11
N VAL A 383 -36.54 11.53 -1.93
CA VAL A 383 -37.37 10.86 -0.89
C VAL A 383 -38.76 10.57 -1.43
N ASN A 384 -39.35 11.52 -2.16
CA ASN A 384 -40.63 11.34 -2.84
C ASN A 384 -40.56 10.27 -3.95
N LEU A 385 -39.42 10.13 -4.65
CA LEU A 385 -39.22 9.05 -5.63
C LEU A 385 -39.18 7.68 -4.94
N CYS A 386 -38.41 7.53 -3.86
CA CYS A 386 -38.34 6.30 -3.06
C CYS A 386 -39.71 5.93 -2.48
N HIS A 387 -40.43 6.88 -1.88
CA HIS A 387 -41.76 6.61 -1.32
C HIS A 387 -42.80 6.19 -2.38
N LYS A 388 -42.70 6.72 -3.60
CA LYS A 388 -43.55 6.29 -4.73
C LYS A 388 -43.28 4.84 -5.15
N GLN A 389 -42.13 4.27 -4.81
CA GLN A 389 -41.73 2.90 -5.13
C GLN A 389 -42.05 1.99 -3.95
N GLN A 390 -43.23 1.37 -3.97
CA GLN A 390 -43.64 0.36 -2.98
C GLN A 390 -43.46 0.78 -1.51
N ASN A 391 -43.58 2.09 -1.23
CA ASN A 391 -43.37 2.67 0.10
C ASN A 391 -41.94 2.49 0.64
N SER A 392 -40.93 2.43 -0.25
CA SER A 392 -39.52 2.32 0.10
C SER A 392 -38.95 3.64 0.65
N SER A 393 -37.80 3.54 1.32
CA SER A 393 -37.03 4.67 1.85
C SER A 393 -35.64 4.71 1.20
N LEU A 394 -34.90 5.77 1.48
CA LEU A 394 -33.46 5.77 1.24
C LEU A 394 -32.77 4.67 2.09
N PRO A 395 -31.61 4.18 1.64
CA PRO A 395 -30.84 3.18 2.38
C PRO A 395 -30.15 3.78 3.62
N THR A 396 -30.25 3.07 4.75
CA THR A 396 -29.40 3.23 5.94
C THR A 396 -28.35 2.13 5.99
N ILE A 397 -27.29 2.30 6.79
CA ILE A 397 -26.26 1.27 7.01
C ILE A 397 -26.36 0.77 8.45
N LYS A 398 -26.91 -0.43 8.62
CA LYS A 398 -27.16 -1.12 9.89
C LYS A 398 -26.06 -2.10 10.27
N SER A 399 -25.21 -2.49 9.31
CA SER A 399 -24.05 -3.34 9.59
C SER A 399 -22.92 -3.15 8.58
N LYS A 400 -21.72 -3.61 8.95
CA LYS A 400 -20.57 -3.64 8.04
C LYS A 400 -20.78 -4.58 6.84
N ALA A 401 -21.58 -5.63 7.01
CA ALA A 401 -21.92 -6.56 5.95
C ALA A 401 -22.85 -5.91 4.91
N GLU A 402 -23.86 -5.17 5.38
CA GLU A 402 -24.78 -4.37 4.55
C GLU A 402 -24.02 -3.27 3.80
N GLN A 403 -23.05 -2.64 4.46
CA GLN A 403 -22.18 -1.68 3.80
C GLN A 403 -21.42 -2.28 2.61
N ASN A 404 -20.82 -3.46 2.78
CA ASN A 404 -20.10 -4.12 1.69
C ASN A 404 -21.04 -4.54 0.56
N PHE A 405 -22.28 -4.91 0.88
CA PHE A 405 -23.30 -5.20 -0.11
C PHE A 405 -23.63 -3.97 -0.96
N LEU A 406 -23.83 -2.81 -0.35
CA LEU A 406 -24.08 -1.54 -1.06
C LEU A 406 -22.90 -1.14 -1.98
N ILE A 407 -21.65 -1.34 -1.52
CA ILE A 407 -20.45 -1.14 -2.35
C ILE A 407 -20.48 -2.04 -3.59
N ASN A 408 -20.90 -3.29 -3.45
CA ASN A 408 -21.02 -4.21 -4.58
C ASN A 408 -22.12 -3.77 -5.57
N LEU A 409 -23.21 -3.15 -5.10
CA LEU A 409 -24.25 -2.62 -6.00
C LEU A 409 -23.72 -1.46 -6.85
N ILE A 410 -22.91 -0.58 -6.28
CA ILE A 410 -22.27 0.53 -7.00
C ILE A 410 -21.46 0.03 -8.18
N VAL A 411 -20.65 -1.00 -7.93
CA VAL A 411 -19.84 -1.63 -8.98
C VAL A 411 -20.72 -2.34 -9.99
N LYS A 412 -21.71 -3.12 -9.53
CA LYS A 412 -22.65 -3.86 -10.38
C LYS A 412 -23.36 -2.96 -11.38
N TYR A 413 -23.78 -1.77 -10.95
CA TYR A 413 -24.49 -0.81 -11.80
C TYR A 413 -23.58 0.21 -12.48
N ASN A 414 -22.26 0.08 -12.32
CA ASN A 414 -21.27 1.02 -12.84
C ASN A 414 -21.63 2.47 -12.49
N ILE A 415 -22.00 2.69 -11.22
CA ILE A 415 -22.35 4.01 -10.71
C ILE A 415 -21.04 4.80 -10.58
N THR A 416 -20.96 5.92 -11.29
CA THR A 416 -19.80 6.82 -11.32
C THR A 416 -20.07 8.16 -10.65
N ASP A 417 -21.31 8.35 -10.19
CA ASP A 417 -21.86 9.56 -9.58
C ASP A 417 -22.22 9.35 -8.12
N ASN A 418 -22.47 10.43 -7.39
CA ASN A 418 -22.80 10.37 -5.97
C ASN A 418 -24.06 9.52 -5.65
N VAL A 419 -24.00 8.77 -4.55
CA VAL A 419 -25.10 7.93 -4.02
C VAL A 419 -25.65 8.53 -2.72
N TRP A 420 -26.98 8.61 -2.60
CA TRP A 420 -27.66 9.15 -1.42
C TRP A 420 -27.94 8.07 -0.38
N LEU A 421 -27.75 8.40 0.89
CA LEU A 421 -28.10 7.59 2.06
C LEU A 421 -28.97 8.38 3.06
N ASP A 422 -29.81 7.66 3.81
CA ASP A 422 -30.73 8.23 4.80
C ASP A 422 -30.06 8.45 6.16
N ALA A 423 -29.33 9.53 6.31
CA ALA A 423 -28.64 9.87 7.54
C ALA A 423 -28.62 11.37 7.78
N GLY A 424 -28.74 11.79 9.05
CA GLY A 424 -28.63 13.19 9.45
C GLY A 424 -27.50 13.42 10.45
N VAL A 425 -27.29 14.67 10.86
CA VAL A 425 -26.29 15.02 11.88
C VAL A 425 -26.97 15.45 13.17
N LYS A 426 -26.59 14.81 14.27
CA LYS A 426 -27.01 15.19 15.62
C LYS A 426 -25.79 15.28 16.53
N HIS A 427 -25.58 16.45 17.14
CA HIS A 427 -24.44 16.71 18.04
C HIS A 427 -23.07 16.32 17.44
N ASN A 428 -22.85 16.64 16.15
CA ASN A 428 -21.61 16.34 15.44
C ASN A 428 -21.34 14.84 15.17
N HIS A 429 -22.36 13.99 15.31
CA HIS A 429 -22.34 12.59 14.90
C HIS A 429 -23.38 12.34 13.81
N ILE A 430 -23.03 11.47 12.86
CA ILE A 430 -24.00 10.96 11.90
C ILE A 430 -24.92 9.98 12.60
N VAL A 431 -26.22 10.16 12.41
CA VAL A 431 -27.27 9.30 12.93
C VAL A 431 -28.13 8.87 11.75
N TRP A 432 -28.24 7.56 11.55
CA TRP A 432 -29.11 7.00 10.53
C TRP A 432 -30.57 7.32 10.83
N ALA A 433 -31.36 7.60 9.79
CA ALA A 433 -32.77 8.00 9.94
C ALA A 433 -33.62 6.91 10.63
N ASP A 434 -33.23 5.65 10.50
CA ASP A 434 -33.83 4.51 11.17
C ASP A 434 -33.40 4.34 12.64
N SER A 435 -32.60 5.26 13.17
CA SER A 435 -32.03 5.23 14.53
C SER A 435 -31.10 4.04 14.80
N SER A 436 -30.60 3.36 13.77
CA SER A 436 -29.52 2.39 13.94
C SER A 436 -28.29 3.08 14.52
N SER A 437 -27.70 2.49 15.56
CA SER A 437 -26.60 3.09 16.33
C SER A 437 -25.44 2.11 16.45
N GLY A 438 -24.21 2.64 16.50
CA GLY A 438 -23.00 1.83 16.74
C GLY A 438 -22.37 1.17 15.52
N VAL A 439 -22.76 1.56 14.29
CA VAL A 439 -22.11 1.07 13.07
C VAL A 439 -21.06 2.09 12.63
N GLU A 440 -19.78 1.75 12.83
CA GLU A 440 -18.70 2.46 12.13
C GLU A 440 -18.81 2.12 10.64
N TYR A 441 -19.22 3.10 9.83
CA TYR A 441 -19.24 2.96 8.38
C TYR A 441 -17.89 3.47 7.86
N GLU A 442 -17.25 2.72 6.97
CA GLU A 442 -16.02 3.20 6.30
C GLU A 442 -16.40 3.98 5.05
N PHE A 443 -15.66 5.04 4.74
CA PHE A 443 -15.86 5.72 3.46
C PHE A 443 -15.64 4.74 2.31
N TRP A 444 -16.54 4.76 1.33
CA TRP A 444 -16.46 3.88 0.17
C TRP A 444 -15.21 4.21 -0.69
N MET A 445 -14.73 5.47 -0.67
CA MET A 445 -13.41 5.95 -1.13
C MET A 445 -12.97 7.26 -0.43
N ALA A 446 -11.73 7.72 -0.67
CA ALA A 446 -11.21 9.01 -0.19
C ALA A 446 -11.86 10.19 -0.94
N GLY A 447 -12.76 10.91 -0.26
CA GLY A 447 -13.56 12.03 -0.76
C GLY A 447 -14.71 12.29 0.21
N HIS A 448 -15.39 13.43 0.15
CA HIS A 448 -16.32 13.80 1.21
C HIS A 448 -17.78 13.54 0.93
N SER A 449 -18.45 13.23 2.02
CA SER A 449 -19.88 13.39 2.14
C SER A 449 -20.25 14.86 2.20
N VAL A 450 -21.18 15.30 1.34
CA VAL A 450 -21.99 16.48 1.64
C VAL A 450 -23.02 16.03 2.66
N ILE A 451 -23.02 16.70 3.81
CA ILE A 451 -23.93 16.41 4.90
C ILE A 451 -24.78 17.65 5.11
N ASP A 452 -26.07 17.56 4.75
CA ASP A 452 -27.08 18.52 5.19
C ASP A 452 -27.76 17.96 6.46
N SER A 453 -28.52 18.78 7.16
CA SER A 453 -29.34 18.46 8.32
C SER A 453 -30.13 17.15 8.22
N ASN A 454 -30.44 16.67 7.01
CA ASN A 454 -31.30 15.51 6.77
C ASN A 454 -30.73 14.42 5.83
N CYS A 455 -29.49 14.50 5.32
CA CYS A 455 -28.99 13.50 4.36
C CYS A 455 -27.45 13.35 4.32
N VAL A 456 -26.98 12.18 3.87
CA VAL A 456 -25.56 11.89 3.59
C VAL A 456 -25.40 11.45 2.13
N ILE A 457 -24.52 12.12 1.39
CA ILE A 457 -24.14 11.76 0.03
C ILE A 457 -22.79 11.03 0.03
N MET A 458 -22.59 9.97 -0.76
CA MET A 458 -21.33 9.22 -0.89
C MET A 458 -20.82 9.21 -2.34
N THR A 459 -19.55 9.55 -2.58
CA THR A 459 -18.93 9.59 -3.91
C THR A 459 -18.57 8.21 -4.44
N THR A 460 -18.89 7.92 -5.72
CA THR A 460 -18.50 6.68 -6.41
C THR A 460 -17.59 6.99 -7.59
N GLY A 461 -16.31 7.21 -7.34
CA GLY A 461 -15.36 7.76 -8.33
C GLY A 461 -15.30 7.06 -9.69
N ALA A 462 -15.64 7.84 -10.74
CA ALA A 462 -14.98 7.76 -12.05
C ALA A 462 -15.08 9.12 -12.78
N ALA A 463 -14.15 10.04 -12.51
CA ALA A 463 -13.93 11.19 -13.38
C ALA A 463 -12.42 11.50 -13.48
N ASN A 464 -11.96 11.64 -14.73
CA ASN A 464 -10.59 11.92 -15.16
C ASN A 464 -9.85 12.95 -14.29
N MET A 465 -8.71 12.55 -13.71
CA MET A 465 -7.74 13.48 -13.13
C MET A 465 -6.62 13.78 -14.13
N SER A 466 -6.80 14.85 -14.91
CA SER A 466 -5.72 15.53 -15.62
C SER A 466 -5.68 17.00 -15.19
N GLY A 467 -4.66 17.40 -14.42
CA GLY A 467 -4.23 18.79 -14.33
C GLY A 467 -4.63 19.61 -13.09
N ALA A 468 -4.44 19.12 -11.87
CA ALA A 468 -4.47 19.98 -10.67
C ALA A 468 -3.23 19.74 -9.79
N GLU A 469 -2.56 20.84 -9.39
CA GLU A 469 -1.46 20.86 -8.41
C GLU A 469 -1.91 20.32 -7.03
N PRO A 470 -1.00 19.73 -6.24
CA PRO A 470 -1.33 19.26 -4.91
C PRO A 470 -1.55 20.44 -3.93
N PRO A 471 -2.54 20.37 -3.03
CA PRO A 471 -2.75 21.40 -2.01
C PRO A 471 -1.78 21.24 -0.82
N PRO A 472 -1.54 22.30 -0.02
CA PRO A 472 -0.64 22.26 1.12
C PRO A 472 -1.22 21.45 2.32
N LEU A 473 -0.33 20.90 3.15
CA LEU A 473 -0.63 20.02 4.29
C LEU A 473 -1.30 20.75 5.50
N PRO A 474 -2.20 20.07 6.28
CA PRO A 474 -2.88 20.63 7.46
C PRO A 474 -2.18 20.37 8.83
N PRO A 475 -2.58 21.04 9.94
CA PRO A 475 -2.03 20.87 11.32
C PRO A 475 -2.50 19.60 12.11
N PRO A 476 -1.82 19.17 13.23
CA PRO A 476 -2.14 17.95 14.02
C PRO A 476 -3.31 18.12 15.04
N PRO A 477 -3.91 17.04 15.60
CA PRO A 477 -5.31 16.68 15.33
C PRO A 477 -6.36 17.24 16.30
N SER A 478 -7.45 17.75 15.73
CA SER A 478 -8.82 17.25 15.96
C SER A 478 -9.51 17.26 14.59
N PRO A 479 -10.34 16.25 14.29
CA PRO A 479 -10.36 15.56 12.99
C PRO A 479 -10.68 16.50 11.83
N VAL A 480 -9.79 16.42 10.85
CA VAL A 480 -9.81 17.20 9.62
C VAL A 480 -10.99 16.72 8.75
N LEU A 481 -11.89 17.65 8.40
CA LEU A 481 -12.69 17.59 7.17
C LEU A 481 -11.82 18.09 6.01
N PRO A 482 -11.74 17.37 4.89
CA PRO A 482 -11.83 18.03 3.56
C PRO A 482 -13.25 18.00 2.96
N ILE A 483 -13.43 18.06 1.62
CA ILE A 483 -14.68 18.00 0.81
C ILE A 483 -14.42 17.13 -0.48
N LEU A 484 -15.42 16.73 -1.33
CA LEU A 484 -15.41 16.76 -2.82
C LEU A 484 -16.55 15.94 -3.50
N ASN A 485 -17.09 16.33 -4.64
CA ASN A 485 -17.81 17.57 -4.94
C ASN A 485 -18.95 17.25 -5.94
N THR A 486 -19.91 18.17 -6.01
CA THR A 486 -20.69 18.54 -7.21
C THR A 486 -19.72 18.93 -8.36
N LYS A 487 -20.10 19.78 -9.32
CA LYS A 487 -19.12 20.30 -10.29
C LYS A 487 -17.76 20.71 -9.69
#